data_AF-A0A4Q2Z3M0-F1
#
_entry.id   AF-A0A4Q2Z3M0-F1
#
_cell.length_a   1.000
_cell.length_b   1.000
_cell.length_c   1.000
_cell.angle_alpha   90.00
_cell.angle_beta   90.00
_cell.angle_gamma   90.00
#
_symmetry.space_group_name_H-M   'P 1'
#
loop_
_entity.id
_entity.type
_entity.pdbx_description
1 polymer ?
#
loop_
_entity_poly.entity_id
_entity_poly.type
_entity_poly.pdbx_seq_one_letter_code
_entity_poly.pdbx_strand_id
1 'polypeptide(L)'
;MKRPIVLVHGLWVTPHCWDKFRSYYESRGHQVLAPAWPGVGDNAASMRRDASSLNGVGAEQVIAHYAEVIKGLPEPPIIMGHSYGGVITQALID
;
A
#
# COMPACT_ATOMS: atom_id res chain seq x y z
N MET A 1 21.32 -1.14 6.82
CA MET A 1 20.38 -0.48 5.90
C MET A 1 19.42 0.39 6.70
N LYS A 2 18.71 1.33 6.08
CA LYS A 2 17.60 2.02 6.75
C LYS A 2 16.38 1.10 6.74
N ARG A 3 15.54 1.17 7.79
CA ARG A 3 14.30 0.38 7.89
C ARG A 3 13.45 0.55 6.62
N PRO A 4 12.86 -0.53 6.07
CA PRO A 4 11.94 -0.43 4.95
C PRO A 4 10.72 0.43 5.29
N ILE A 5 10.11 1.04 4.28
CA ILE A 5 8.86 1.81 4.41
C ILE A 5 7.79 1.16 3.55
N VAL A 6 6.64 0.86 4.15
CA VAL A 6 5.45 0.36 3.43
C VAL A 6 4.40 1.46 3.42
N LEU A 7 4.01 1.89 2.22
CA LEU A 7 3.04 2.96 1.98
C LEU A 7 1.68 2.35 1.61
N VAL A 8 0.67 2.65 2.42
CA VAL A 8 -0.69 2.12 2.30
C VAL A 8 -1.61 3.21 1.74
N HIS A 9 -2.01 3.08 0.49
CA HIS A 9 -2.96 4.03 -0.12
C HIS A 9 -4.38 3.85 0.43
N GLY A 10 -5.23 4.87 0.26
CA GLY A 10 -6.62 4.86 0.68
C GLY A 10 -7.59 4.46 -0.44
N LEU A 11 -8.89 4.59 -0.16
CA LEU A 11 -9.95 4.38 -1.15
C LEU A 11 -9.83 5.39 -2.31
N TRP A 12 -10.24 4.93 -3.50
CA TRP A 12 -10.32 5.71 -4.75
C TRP A 12 -9.01 6.32 -5.28
N VAL A 13 -7.88 5.92 -4.71
CA VAL A 13 -6.54 6.25 -5.22
C VAL A 13 -5.77 4.97 -5.53
N THR A 14 -4.75 5.10 -6.38
CA THR A 14 -3.80 4.02 -6.66
C THR A 14 -2.47 4.31 -5.94
N PRO A 15 -1.51 3.36 -5.89
CA PRO A 15 -0.21 3.61 -5.30
C PRO A 15 0.54 4.83 -5.84
N HIS A 16 0.21 5.32 -7.05
CA HIS A 16 0.81 6.52 -7.63
C HIS A 16 0.64 7.78 -6.77
N CYS A 17 -0.31 7.83 -5.85
CA CYS A 17 -0.40 8.92 -4.88
C CYS A 17 0.89 9.07 -4.03
N TRP A 18 1.69 8.00 -3.94
CA TRP A 18 2.92 7.95 -3.17
C TRP A 18 4.19 8.22 -3.97
N ASP A 19 4.16 8.38 -5.30
CA ASP A 19 5.37 8.42 -6.13
C ASP A 19 6.41 9.45 -5.64
N LYS A 20 5.96 10.66 -5.27
CA LYS A 20 6.85 11.70 -4.73
C LYS A 20 7.46 11.33 -3.38
N PHE A 21 6.68 10.70 -2.49
CA PHE A 21 7.16 10.24 -1.18
C PHE A 21 8.13 9.06 -1.35
N ARG A 22 7.80 8.14 -2.25
CA ARG A 22 8.65 7.01 -2.61
C ARG A 22 10.02 7.49 -3.06
N SER A 23 10.09 8.35 -4.08
CA SER A 23 11.37 8.92 -4.54
C SER A 23 12.11 9.67 -3.44
N TYR A 24 11.38 10.42 -2.60
CA TYR A 24 11.97 11.15 -1.48
C TYR A 24 12.66 10.21 -0.47
N TYR A 25 12.01 9.13 -0.04
CA TYR A 25 12.59 8.21 0.95
C TYR A 25 13.63 7.26 0.35
N GLU A 26 13.45 6.83 -0.90
CA GLU A 26 14.45 6.05 -1.64
C GLU A 26 15.76 6.84 -1.77
N SER A 27 15.69 8.15 -2.08
CA SER A 27 16.89 9.02 -2.14
C SER A 27 17.62 9.16 -0.79
N ARG A 28 17.01 8.72 0.33
CA ARG A 28 17.59 8.72 1.68
C ARG A 28 18.04 7.31 2.13
N GLY A 29 18.05 6.35 1.21
CA GLY A 29 18.56 5.01 1.45
C GLY A 29 17.56 4.05 2.10
N HIS A 30 16.26 4.37 2.10
CA HIS A 30 15.21 3.42 2.49
C HIS A 30 14.82 2.53 1.29
N GLN A 31 14.55 1.26 1.56
CA GLN A 31 13.71 0.46 0.66
C GLN A 31 12.25 0.92 0.85
N VAL A 32 11.57 1.30 -0.23
CA VAL A 32 10.18 1.78 -0.16
C VAL A 32 9.27 0.89 -1.00
N LEU A 33 8.21 0.39 -0.38
CA LEU A 33 7.18 -0.42 -1.02
C LEU A 33 5.87 0.37 -0.99
N ALA A 34 5.21 0.45 -2.15
CA ALA A 34 3.85 1.00 -2.27
C ALA A 34 2.99 0.00 -3.05
N PRO A 35 2.68 -1.17 -2.47
CA PRO A 35 1.89 -2.17 -3.17
C PRO A 35 0.46 -1.66 -3.39
N ALA A 36 -0.13 -2.06 -4.52
CA ALA A 36 -1.55 -1.82 -4.78
C ALA A 36 -2.41 -2.72 -3.90
N TRP A 37 -3.60 -2.28 -3.53
CA TRP A 37 -4.59 -3.21 -2.97
C TRP A 37 -4.89 -4.33 -3.97
N PRO A 38 -5.29 -5.53 -3.50
CA PRO A 38 -5.76 -6.58 -4.38
C PRO A 38 -6.81 -6.05 -5.37
N GLY A 39 -6.64 -6.35 -6.66
CA GLY A 39 -7.54 -5.89 -7.72
C GLY A 39 -7.35 -4.45 -8.20
N VAL A 40 -6.51 -3.63 -7.55
CA VAL A 40 -6.13 -2.31 -8.05
C VAL A 40 -5.05 -2.46 -9.14
N GLY A 41 -5.39 -2.06 -10.37
CA GLY A 41 -4.45 -2.01 -11.49
C GLY A 41 -3.74 -0.67 -11.62
N ASP A 42 -2.74 -0.62 -12.50
CA ASP A 42 -1.85 0.54 -12.66
C ASP A 42 -2.52 1.76 -13.31
N ASN A 43 -3.64 1.59 -14.02
CA ASN A 43 -4.31 2.66 -14.75
C ASN A 43 -5.66 3.04 -14.14
N ALA A 44 -5.70 4.20 -13.48
CA ALA A 44 -6.92 4.76 -12.88
C ALA A 44 -8.05 5.04 -13.90
N ALA A 45 -7.72 5.34 -15.17
CA ALA A 45 -8.76 5.51 -16.20
C ALA A 45 -9.41 4.18 -16.58
N SER A 46 -8.64 3.09 -16.62
CA SER A 46 -9.19 1.75 -16.87
C SER A 46 -10.05 1.27 -15.71
N MET A 47 -9.60 1.45 -14.47
CA MET A 47 -10.37 1.07 -13.29
C MET A 47 -11.69 1.83 -13.16
N ARG A 48 -11.75 3.09 -13.63
CA ARG A 48 -13.00 3.86 -13.67
C ARG A 48 -14.00 3.33 -14.71
N ARG A 49 -13.52 2.69 -15.78
CA ARG A 49 -14.38 2.07 -16.79
C ARG A 49 -14.89 0.71 -16.34
N ASP A 50 -14.04 -0.06 -15.65
CA ASP A 50 -14.38 -1.37 -15.11
C ASP A 50 -13.64 -1.59 -13.79
N ALA A 51 -14.41 -1.66 -12.71
CA ALA A 51 -13.92 -1.90 -11.35
C ALA A 51 -14.19 -3.34 -10.88
N SER A 52 -14.60 -4.25 -11.78
CA SER A 52 -14.96 -5.63 -11.44
C SER A 52 -13.83 -6.40 -10.77
N SER A 53 -12.57 -6.02 -10.99
CA SER A 53 -11.40 -6.58 -10.31
C SER A 53 -11.39 -6.31 -8.80
N LEU A 54 -12.16 -5.34 -8.32
CA LEU A 54 -12.33 -5.03 -6.89
C LEU A 54 -13.51 -5.77 -6.25
N ASN A 55 -14.31 -6.50 -7.04
CA ASN A 55 -15.46 -7.24 -6.51
C ASN A 55 -14.98 -8.28 -5.50
N GLY A 56 -15.57 -8.25 -4.30
CA GLY A 56 -15.21 -9.16 -3.21
C GLY A 56 -13.89 -8.83 -2.49
N VAL A 57 -13.23 -7.72 -2.84
CA VAL A 57 -12.05 -7.23 -2.09
C VAL A 57 -12.53 -6.40 -0.91
N GLY A 58 -12.53 -7.01 0.28
CA GLY A 58 -12.85 -6.37 1.55
C GLY A 58 -11.61 -5.96 2.34
N ALA A 59 -11.83 -5.32 3.49
CA ALA A 59 -10.77 -4.84 4.37
C ALA A 59 -9.84 -5.99 4.83
N GLU A 60 -10.39 -7.16 5.15
CA GLU A 60 -9.60 -8.33 5.57
C GLU A 60 -8.62 -8.79 4.48
N GLN A 61 -9.04 -8.84 3.21
CA GLN A 61 -8.17 -9.21 2.10
C GLN A 61 -7.06 -8.17 1.91
N VAL A 62 -7.37 -6.88 2.10
CA VAL A 62 -6.38 -5.80 2.03
C VAL A 62 -5.37 -5.93 3.18
N ILE A 63 -5.83 -6.10 4.42
CA ILE A 63 -4.96 -6.27 5.60
C ILE A 63 -4.05 -7.48 5.41
N ALA A 64 -4.61 -8.63 5.04
CA ALA A 64 -3.85 -9.85 4.81
C ALA A 64 -2.78 -9.65 3.72
N HIS A 65 -3.12 -8.97 2.63
CA HIS A 65 -2.16 -8.65 1.57
C HIS A 65 -0.95 -7.86 2.08
N TYR A 66 -1.19 -6.78 2.84
CA TYR A 66 -0.08 -5.99 3.41
C TYR A 66 0.68 -6.76 4.50
N ALA A 67 0.01 -7.58 5.31
CA ALA A 67 0.67 -8.42 6.30
C ALA A 67 1.64 -9.40 5.66
N GLU A 68 1.29 -10.04 4.54
CA GLU A 68 2.19 -10.91 3.79
C GLU A 68 3.38 -10.14 3.18
N VAL A 69 3.14 -8.95 2.63
CA VAL A 69 4.22 -8.06 2.16
C VAL A 69 5.18 -7.75 3.31
N ILE A 70 4.67 -7.42 4.49
CA ILE A 70 5.46 -7.07 5.67
C ILE A 70 6.26 -8.28 6.20
N LYS A 71 5.65 -9.48 6.26
CA LYS A 71 6.33 -10.73 6.68
C LYS A 71 7.51 -11.10 5.77
N GLY A 72 7.47 -10.70 4.50
CA GLY A 72 8.57 -10.91 3.55
C GLY A 72 9.77 -9.98 3.74
N LEU A 73 9.69 -8.99 4.62
CA LEU A 73 10.77 -8.02 4.86
C LEU A 73 11.77 -8.55 5.90
N PRO A 74 13.06 -8.20 5.80
CA PRO A 74 14.10 -8.69 6.71
C PRO A 74 14.01 -8.12 8.12
N GLU A 75 13.24 -7.04 8.32
CA GLU A 75 13.04 -6.36 9.60
C GLU A 75 11.67 -5.63 9.61
N PRO A 76 11.10 -5.32 10.80
CA PRO A 76 9.84 -4.59 10.89
C PRO A 76 9.90 -3.21 10.20
N PRO A 77 9.01 -2.92 9.23
CA PRO A 77 9.05 -1.67 8.49
C PRO A 77 8.47 -0.49 9.28
N ILE A 78 8.63 0.71 8.74
CA ILE A 78 7.78 1.86 9.03
C ILE A 78 6.55 1.77 8.12
N ILE A 79 5.35 1.88 8.68
CA ILE A 79 4.11 1.85 7.90
C ILE A 79 3.52 3.25 7.87
N MET A 80 3.17 3.74 6.67
CA MET A 80 2.51 5.03 6.48
C MET A 80 1.20 4.83 5.72
N GLY A 81 0.07 5.13 6.35
CA GLY A 81 -1.25 5.04 5.75
C GLY A 81 -1.91 6.41 5.57
N HIS A 82 -2.64 6.58 4.47
CA HIS A 82 -3.47 7.76 4.22
C HIS A 82 -4.95 7.39 4.14
N SER A 83 -5.83 8.19 4.77
CA SER A 83 -7.29 7.97 4.78
C SER A 83 -7.63 6.55 5.25
N TYR A 84 -8.39 5.76 4.47
CA TYR A 84 -8.69 4.37 4.80
C TYR A 84 -7.42 3.50 4.93
N GLY A 85 -6.34 3.84 4.22
CA GLY A 85 -5.04 3.21 4.41
C GLY A 85 -4.46 3.42 5.82
N GLY A 86 -4.87 4.48 6.51
CA GLY A 86 -4.56 4.70 7.93
C GLY A 86 -5.29 3.71 8.85
N VAL A 87 -6.55 3.35 8.55
CA VAL A 87 -7.29 2.30 9.27
C VAL A 87 -6.63 0.94 9.06
N ILE A 88 -6.25 0.62 7.82
CA ILE A 88 -5.47 -0.59 7.52
C ILE A 88 -4.15 -0.59 8.28
N THR A 89 -3.47 0.57 8.37
CA THR A 89 -2.23 0.71 9.15
C THR A 89 -2.45 0.44 10.64
N GLN A 90 -3.53 0.93 11.24
CA GLN A 90 -3.88 0.65 12.63
C GLN A 90 -4.10 -0.86 12.85
N ALA A 91 -4.87 -1.51 12.00
CA ALA A 91 -5.12 -2.95 12.10
C ALA A 91 -3.84 -3.81 11.91
N LEU A 92 -2.80 -3.28 11.27
CA LEU A 92 -1.52 -3.98 11.09
C LEU A 92 -0.57 -3.86 12.29
N ILE A 93 -0.85 -2.94 13.21
CA ILE A 93 -0.03 -2.71 14.42
C ILE A 93 -0.72 -3.15 15.72
N ASP A 94 -1.99 -3.57 15.62
CA ASP A 94 -2.74 -4.23 16.69
C ASP A 94 -2.30 -5.70 16.85
#